data_AF-A0A5K1F2I7-F1
#
_entry.id   AF-A0A5K1F2I7-F1
#
_cell.length_a   1.000
_cell.length_b   1.000
_cell.length_c   1.000
_cell.angle_alpha   90.00
_cell.angle_beta   90.00
_cell.angle_gamma   90.00
#
_symmetry.space_group_name_H-M   'P 1'
#
loop_
_entity.id
_entity.type
_entity.pdbx_description
1 polymer ?
#
loop_
_entity_poly.entity_id
_entity_poly.type
_entity_poly.pdbx_seq_one_letter_code
_entity_poly.pdbx_strand_id
1 'polypeptide(L)' 'YNMIEQGLIDQPVFSFWFNRNSEDDEGGEIVFGGVDSSHFKGEHTYVPVTQKGYWQ' A
#
# COMPACT_ATOMS: atom_id res chain seq x y z
N TYR A 1 10.94 -2.24 -10.35
CA TYR A 1 11.57 -3.35 -9.61
C TYR A 1 12.77 -2.92 -8.77
N ASN A 2 13.42 -1.79 -9.06
CA ASN A 2 14.62 -1.31 -8.36
C ASN A 2 14.64 -1.48 -6.83
N MET A 3 13.59 -1.08 -6.10
CA MET A 3 13.56 -1.22 -4.62
C MET A 3 13.61 -2.67 -4.14
N ILE A 4 12.99 -3.58 -4.88
CA ILE A 4 13.02 -5.03 -4.60
C ILE A 4 14.42 -5.56 -4.91
N GLU A 5 14.96 -5.21 -6.08
CA GLU A 5 16.28 -5.68 -6.53
C GLU A 5 17.42 -5.18 -5.64
N GLN A 6 17.27 -3.98 -5.06
CA GLN A 6 18.22 -3.40 -4.11
C GLN A 6 18.00 -3.87 -2.66
N GLY A 7 16.97 -4.67 -2.39
CA GLY A 7 16.67 -5.16 -1.04
C GLY A 7 16.29 -4.05 -0.04
N LEU A 8 15.67 -2.96 -0.53
CA LEU A 8 15.29 -1.80 0.29
C LEU A 8 13.95 -1.97 1.02
N ILE A 9 13.22 -3.05 0.73
CA ILE A 9 11.91 -3.35 1.30
C ILE A 9 11.83 -4.81 1.73
N ASP A 10 11.18 -5.05 2.86
CA ASP A 10 11.04 -6.40 3.44
C ASP A 10 10.06 -7.27 2.65
N GLN A 11 8.98 -6.67 2.15
CA GLN A 11 7.95 -7.35 1.37
C GLN A 11 7.74 -6.66 0.02
N PRO A 12 7.51 -7.39 -1.09
CA PRO A 12 7.30 -6.79 -2.41
C PRO A 12 5.86 -6.26 -2.57
N VAL A 13 5.40 -5.45 -1.62
CA VAL A 13 4.07 -4.82 -1.59
C VAL A 13 4.20 -3.34 -1.25
N PHE A 14 3.17 -2.56 -1.59
CA PHE A 14 2.95 -1.23 -1.07
C PHE A 14 1.48 -1.07 -0.70
N SER A 15 1.19 -0.17 0.22
CA SER A 15 -0.17 0.14 0.65
C SER A 15 -0.41 1.63 0.71
N PHE A 16 -1.67 2.01 0.58
CA PHE A 16 -2.13 3.38 0.71
C PHE A 16 -3.15 3.48 1.83
N TRP A 17 -3.03 4.53 2.62
CA TRP A 17 -4.13 5.06 3.40
C TRP A 17 -4.39 6.49 2.94
N PHE A 18 -5.66 6.84 2.76
CA PHE A 18 -6.07 8.19 2.41
C PHE A 18 -6.97 8.73 3.51
N ASN A 19 -6.56 9.83 4.13
CA ASN A 19 -7.46 10.57 4.98
C ASN A 19 -8.56 11.18 4.11
N ARG A 20 -9.80 11.09 4.57
CA ARG A 20 -10.98 11.64 3.88
C ARG A 20 -11.41 12.97 4.49
N ASN A 21 -10.87 13.34 5.63
CA ASN A 21 -11.08 14.64 6.23
C ASN A 21 -10.10 15.65 5.63
N SER A 22 -10.63 16.61 4.87
CA SER A 22 -9.83 17.65 4.22
C SER A 22 -9.36 18.75 5.16
N GLU A 23 -9.86 18.79 6.39
CA GLU A 23 -9.48 19.79 7.40
C GLU A 23 -8.29 19.33 8.26
N ASP A 24 -7.93 18.04 8.21
CA ASP A 24 -6.77 17.51 8.93
C ASP A 24 -5.47 17.83 8.18
N ASP A 25 -4.39 18.05 8.93
CA ASP A 25 -3.06 18.31 8.37
C ASP A 25 -2.48 17.07 7.65
N GLU A 26 -2.89 15.88 8.07
CA GLU A 26 -2.43 14.62 7.50
C GLU A 26 -3.37 14.11 6.42
N GLY A 27 -2.93 14.18 5.16
CA GLY A 27 -3.74 13.78 4.00
C GLY A 27 -3.76 12.28 3.70
N GLY A 28 -2.78 11.52 4.19
CA GLY A 28 -2.65 10.10 3.90
C GLY A 28 -1.23 9.60 4.06
N GLU A 29 -1.06 8.29 3.84
CA GLU A 29 0.19 7.57 3.97
C GLU A 29 0.38 6.63 2.79
N ILE A 30 1.63 6.50 2.33
CA ILE A 30 2.08 5.41 1.48
C ILE A 30 3.18 4.63 2.20
N VAL A 31 3.02 3.31 2.29
CA VAL A 31 4.01 2.41 2.85
C VAL A 31 4.63 1.58 1.73
N PHE A 32 5.96 1.60 1.64
CA PHE A 32 6.71 0.67 0.80
C PHE A 32 7.26 -0.46 1.67
N GLY A 33 6.96 -1.71 1.32
CA GLY A 33 7.50 -2.86 2.05
C GLY A 33 6.60 -3.46 3.12
N GLY A 34 5.35 -3.02 3.24
CA GLY A 34 4.42 -3.52 4.25
C GLY A 34 3.05 -2.86 4.18
N VAL A 35 2.31 -2.97 5.28
CA VAL A 35 0.98 -2.37 5.50
C VAL A 35 0.92 -1.86 6.94
N ASP A 36 0.46 -0.63 7.16
CA ASP A 36 0.19 -0.13 8.51
C ASP A 36 -1.18 -0.59 9.02
N SER A 37 -1.17 -1.42 10.07
CA SER A 37 -2.37 -1.90 10.77
C SER A 37 -3.17 -0.82 11.49
N SER A 38 -2.60 0.36 11.72
CA SER A 38 -3.32 1.47 12.36
C SER A 38 -4.44 2.06 11.47
N HIS A 39 -4.32 1.87 10.16
CA HIS A 39 -5.12 2.55 9.14
C HIS A 39 -6.23 1.69 8.50
N PHE A 40 -6.45 0.45 8.96
CA PHE A 40 -7.56 -0.39 8.53
C PHE A 40 -8.15 -1.22 9.68
N LYS A 41 -9.31 -1.85 9.45
CA LYS A 41 -9.95 -2.76 10.41
C LYS A 41 -10.36 -4.04 9.70
N GLY A 42 -10.21 -5.17 10.39
CA GLY A 42 -10.51 -6.49 9.83
C GLY A 42 -9.43 -6.96 8.86
N GLU A 43 -9.78 -7.89 7.97
CA GLU A 43 -8.84 -8.54 7.05
C GLU A 43 -9.01 -8.04 5.61
N HIS A 44 -7.90 -7.97 4.87
CA HIS A 44 -7.92 -7.63 3.45
C HIS A 44 -8.46 -8.81 2.61
N THR A 45 -9.30 -8.49 1.62
CA THR A 45 -9.69 -9.45 0.58
C THR A 45 -8.80 -9.27 -0.63
N TYR A 46 -8.08 -10.32 -1.04
CA TYR A 46 -7.17 -10.28 -2.18
C TYR A 46 -7.81 -10.92 -3.42
N VAL A 47 -7.56 -10.30 -4.58
CA VAL A 47 -7.94 -10.83 -5.89
C VAL A 47 -6.71 -10.88 -6.80
N PRO A 48 -6.60 -11.89 -7.69
CA PRO A 48 -5.46 -12.00 -8.58
C PRO A 48 -5.49 -10.92 -9.67
N VAL A 49 -4.30 -10.38 -10.00
CA VAL A 49 -4.14 -9.49 -11.16
C VAL A 49 -4.37 -10.29 -12.45
N THR A 50 -5.26 -9.79 -13.29
CA THR A 50 -5.66 -10.41 -14.57
C THR A 50 -4.79 -9.95 -15.73
N GLN A 51 -4.31 -8.69 -15.72
CA GLN A 51 -3.45 -8.13 -16.76
C GLN A 51 -2.24 -7.42 -16.17
N LYS A 52 -1.04 -8.00 -16.35
CA LYS A 52 0.22 -7.37 -15.93
C LYS A 52 0.49 -6.12 -16.79
N GLY A 53 0.60 -4.98 -16.12
CA GLY A 53 0.72 -3.66 -16.73
C GLY A 53 -0.17 -2.63 -16.01
N TYR A 54 -1.30 -3.11 -15.48
CA TYR A 54 -2.21 -2.36 -14.62
C TYR A 54 -2.48 -3.14 -13.33
N TRP A 55 -3.00 -2.45 -12.32
CA TRP A 55 -3.65 -3.10 -11.17
C TRP A 55 -5.10 -3.40 -11.57
N GLN A 56 -5.27 -4.45 -12.39
CA GLN A 56 -6.54 -4.90 -12.98
C GLN A 56 -6.77 -6.39 -12.70
#